data_AF-A0A929DII3-F1
#
_entry.id   AF-A0A929DII3-F1
#
_cell.length_a   1.000
_cell.length_b   1.000
_cell.length_c   1.000
_cell.angle_alpha   90.00
_cell.angle_beta   90.00
_cell.angle_gamma   90.00
#
_symmetry.space_group_name_H-M   'P 1'
#
loop_
_entity.id
_entity.type
_entity.pdbx_description
1 polymer ?
#
loop_
_entity_poly.entity_id
_entity_poly.type
_entity_poly.pdbx_seq_one_letter_code
_entity_poly.pdbx_strand_id
1 'polypeptide(L)'
;MNDDRKNIDFIDEPADYREEKKFSVKSMIDGSVLTRNWVVTQVPFIIFLTFLAILYIANRYHAERVVRETVKIQREVKELRFESITTAADLMYISKQSEVARMVQEKKLGLEELVEPPSKIVIEKEKEQ
;
A
#
# COMPACT_ATOMS: atom_id res chain seq x y z
N MET A 1 -64.05 9.46 76.75
CA MET A 1 -62.67 9.81 76.35
C MET A 1 -62.23 8.71 75.39
N ASN A 2 -62.17 8.95 74.08
CA ASN A 2 -61.02 9.49 73.31
C ASN A 2 -59.73 8.69 73.60
N ASP A 3 -58.93 8.22 72.66
CA ASP A 3 -58.67 8.64 71.27
C ASP A 3 -58.06 7.45 70.51
N ASP A 4 -58.21 7.48 69.19
CA ASP A 4 -57.49 6.68 68.21
C ASP A 4 -55.97 6.78 68.36
N ARG A 5 -55.25 5.70 68.01
CA ARG A 5 -54.35 5.70 66.85
C ARG A 5 -53.59 4.39 66.68
N LYS A 6 -53.66 3.88 65.45
CA LYS A 6 -52.68 2.99 64.83
C LYS A 6 -51.27 3.53 65.07
N ASN A 7 -50.28 2.65 65.21
CA ASN A 7 -49.21 2.60 64.21
C ASN A 7 -48.48 1.27 64.27
N ILE A 8 -48.33 0.74 63.07
CA ILE A 8 -47.55 -0.41 62.64
C ILE A 8 -46.09 0.00 62.56
N ASP A 9 -45.25 -0.47 63.46
CA ASP A 9 -43.81 -0.39 63.27
C ASP A 9 -43.31 -1.78 62.84
N PHE A 10 -43.54 -2.06 61.55
CA PHE A 10 -42.71 -3.01 60.81
C PHE A 10 -41.33 -2.37 60.72
N ILE A 11 -40.41 -2.78 61.60
CA ILE A 11 -38.99 -2.61 61.33
C ILE A 11 -38.65 -3.74 60.36
N ASP A 12 -38.94 -3.51 59.08
CA ASP A 12 -38.30 -4.25 58.02
C ASP A 12 -36.81 -3.87 58.09
N GLU A 13 -36.01 -4.81 58.59
CA GLU A 13 -34.57 -4.83 58.40
C GLU A 13 -34.32 -4.56 56.91
N PRO A 14 -33.67 -3.45 56.52
CA PRO A 14 -33.36 -3.26 55.11
C PRO A 14 -32.33 -4.34 54.79
N ALA A 15 -32.81 -5.42 54.17
CA ALA A 15 -31.98 -6.44 53.58
C ALA A 15 -30.92 -5.71 52.77
N ASP A 16 -29.67 -5.79 53.22
CA ASP A 16 -28.50 -5.23 52.54
C ASP A 16 -28.39 -5.92 51.18
N TYR A 17 -29.11 -5.36 50.21
CA TYR A 17 -29.02 -5.76 48.83
C TYR A 17 -27.63 -5.33 48.38
N ARG A 18 -26.68 -6.27 48.47
CA ARG A 18 -25.39 -6.12 47.78
C ARG A 18 -25.70 -5.96 46.30
N GLU A 19 -25.79 -4.72 45.85
CA GLU A 19 -25.83 -4.40 44.44
C GLU A 19 -24.49 -4.86 43.85
N GLU A 20 -24.54 -6.02 43.20
CA GLU A 20 -23.58 -6.46 42.20
C GLU A 20 -23.49 -5.35 41.14
N LYS A 21 -22.62 -4.37 41.36
CA LYS A 21 -22.43 -3.21 40.49
C LYS A 21 -22.06 -3.69 39.10
N LYS A 22 -23.07 -3.75 38.23
CA LYS A 22 -22.91 -3.99 36.79
C LYS A 22 -21.90 -2.99 36.25
N PHE A 23 -20.97 -3.50 35.46
CA PHE A 23 -19.87 -2.73 34.87
C PHE A 23 -20.41 -1.47 34.17
N SER A 24 -20.22 -0.31 34.80
CA SER A 24 -20.79 0.96 34.34
C SER A 24 -19.75 1.73 33.55
N VAL A 25 -20.07 2.12 32.31
CA VAL A 25 -19.19 2.93 31.44
C VAL A 25 -18.72 4.23 32.12
N LYS A 26 -19.53 4.80 33.02
CA LYS A 26 -19.15 5.96 33.83
C LYS A 26 -17.95 5.68 34.74
N SER A 27 -17.89 4.48 35.33
CA SER A 27 -16.78 4.07 36.20
C SER A 27 -15.48 3.79 35.44
N MET A 28 -15.57 3.46 34.15
CA MET A 28 -14.40 3.33 33.28
C MET A 28 -13.78 4.68 32.95
N ILE A 29 -14.61 5.69 32.65
CA ILE A 29 -14.16 7.04 32.30
C ILE A 29 -13.59 7.78 33.52
N ASP A 30 -14.21 7.60 34.70
CA ASP A 30 -13.79 8.21 35.97
C ASP A 30 -12.54 7.53 36.58
N GLY A 31 -11.99 6.47 35.95
CA GLY A 31 -10.77 5.81 36.40
C GLY A 31 -10.89 4.99 37.70
N SER A 32 -12.06 4.96 38.33
CA SER A 32 -12.35 4.14 39.52
C SER A 32 -12.24 2.64 39.27
N VAL A 33 -12.25 2.19 38.01
CA VAL A 33 -11.93 0.81 37.64
C VAL A 33 -10.43 0.50 37.82
N LEU A 34 -9.56 1.49 37.63
CA LEU A 34 -8.11 1.32 37.67
C LEU A 34 -7.56 1.18 39.11
N THR A 35 -8.23 1.81 40.08
CA THR A 35 -7.88 1.75 41.51
C THR A 35 -8.36 0.48 42.21
N ARG A 36 -9.11 -0.38 41.50
CA ARG A 36 -9.60 -1.64 42.06
C ARG A 36 -8.43 -2.61 42.27
N ASN A 37 -8.34 -3.20 43.47
CA ASN A 37 -7.23 -4.07 43.87
C ASN A 37 -6.85 -5.15 42.84
N TRP A 38 -7.84 -5.77 42.16
CA TRP A 38 -7.53 -6.78 41.13
C TRP A 38 -6.83 -6.20 39.90
N VAL A 39 -7.16 -4.98 39.48
CA VAL A 39 -6.57 -4.32 38.30
C VAL A 39 -5.14 -3.88 38.62
N VAL A 40 -4.92 -3.34 39.82
CA VAL A 40 -3.60 -2.89 40.28
C VAL A 40 -2.59 -4.04 40.26
N THR A 41 -2.98 -5.26 40.66
CA THR A 41 -2.13 -6.45 40.58
C THR A 41 -1.77 -6.84 39.13
N GLN A 42 -2.62 -6.53 38.16
CA GLN A 42 -2.43 -6.86 36.74
C GLN A 42 -1.78 -5.74 35.93
N VAL A 43 -1.40 -4.61 36.54
CA VAL A 43 -0.76 -3.47 35.86
C VAL A 43 0.45 -3.88 35.00
N PRO A 44 1.38 -4.75 35.45
CA PRO A 44 2.50 -5.20 34.61
C PRO A 44 2.04 -5.89 33.32
N PHE A 45 0.96 -6.67 33.39
CA PHE A 45 0.37 -7.36 32.24
C PHE A 45 -0.32 -6.38 31.28
N ILE A 46 -1.03 -5.37 31.80
CA ILE A 46 -1.64 -4.31 30.98
C ILE A 46 -0.57 -3.50 30.23
N ILE A 47 0.54 -3.18 30.90
CA ILE A 47 1.68 -2.51 30.27
C ILE A 47 2.28 -3.39 29.17
N PHE A 48 2.42 -4.70 29.41
CA PHE A 48 2.87 -5.64 28.40
C PHE A 48 1.95 -5.67 27.16
N LEU A 49 0.63 -5.71 27.36
CA LEU A 49 -0.34 -5.63 26.26
C LEU A 49 -0.26 -4.29 25.52
N THR A 50 -0.10 -3.19 26.25
CA THR A 50 0.06 -1.85 25.66
C THR A 50 1.32 -1.78 24.81
N PHE A 51 2.43 -2.33 25.30
CA PHE A 51 3.67 -2.44 24.56
C PHE A 51 3.48 -3.27 23.28
N LEU A 52 2.80 -4.41 23.37
CA LEU A 52 2.50 -5.24 22.20
C LEU A 52 1.59 -4.51 21.19
N ALA A 53 0.64 -3.72 21.66
CA ALA A 53 -0.21 -2.89 20.81
C ALA A 53 0.61 -1.81 20.07
N ILE A 54 1.57 -1.16 20.74
CA ILE A 54 2.48 -0.21 20.11
C ILE A 54 3.32 -0.91 19.04
N LEU A 55 3.91 -2.07 19.35
CA LEU A 55 4.66 -2.86 18.38
C LEU A 55 3.81 -3.27 17.18
N TYR A 56 2.56 -3.67 17.41
CA TYR A 56 1.63 -4.03 16.36
C TYR A 56 1.32 -2.84 15.44
N ILE A 57 1.04 -1.67 16.00
CA ILE A 57 0.78 -0.44 15.24
C ILE A 57 2.03 -0.07 14.42
N ALA A 58 3.21 -0.11 15.03
CA ALA A 58 4.47 0.16 14.34
C ALA A 58 4.67 -0.81 13.16
N ASN A 59 4.52 -2.12 13.39
CA ASN A 59 4.65 -3.14 12.36
C ASN A 59 3.65 -2.90 11.21
N ARG A 60 2.39 -2.58 11.54
CA ARG A 60 1.37 -2.24 10.55
C ARG A 60 1.79 -1.06 9.66
N TYR A 61 2.29 0.03 10.24
CA TYR A 61 2.78 1.17 9.46
C TYR A 61 3.99 0.81 8.59
N HIS A 62 4.91 -0.01 9.10
CA HIS A 62 6.03 -0.52 8.30
C HIS A 62 5.55 -1.35 7.11
N ALA A 63 4.63 -2.29 7.32
CA ALA A 63 4.06 -3.10 6.26
C ALA A 63 3.37 -2.23 5.19
N GLU A 64 2.57 -1.25 5.61
CA GLU A 64 1.90 -0.33 4.69
C GLU A 64 2.90 0.50 3.86
N ARG A 65 4.01 0.93 4.45
CA ARG A 65 5.08 1.64 3.74
C ARG A 65 5.74 0.74 2.69
N VAL A 66 6.10 -0.49 3.07
CA VAL A 66 6.73 -1.47 2.17
C VAL A 66 5.81 -1.83 1.01
N VAL A 67 4.52 -2.02 1.26
CA VAL A 67 3.53 -2.29 0.21
C VAL A 67 3.46 -1.12 -0.78
N ARG A 68 3.38 0.12 -0.29
CA ARG A 68 3.36 1.30 -1.17
C ARG A 68 4.63 1.44 -2.00
N GLU A 69 5.79 1.20 -1.40
CA GLU A 69 7.07 1.23 -2.08
C GLU A 69 7.16 0.15 -3.16
N THR A 70 6.71 -1.06 -2.85
CA THR A 70 6.66 -2.17 -3.83
C THR A 70 5.81 -1.79 -5.04
N VAL A 71 4.62 -1.22 -4.82
CA VAL A 71 3.73 -0.77 -5.91
C VAL A 71 4.41 0.33 -6.74
N LYS A 72 5.09 1.28 -6.11
CA LYS A 72 5.82 2.35 -6.82
C LYS A 72 6.93 1.76 -7.70
N ILE A 73 7.77 0.90 -7.14
CA ILE A 73 8.88 0.27 -7.87
C ILE A 73 8.36 -0.57 -9.03
N GLN A 74 7.31 -1.37 -8.83
CA GLN A 74 6.69 -2.16 -9.90
C GLN A 74 6.15 -1.28 -11.03
N ARG A 75 5.54 -0.14 -10.69
CA ARG A 75 5.07 0.83 -11.67
C ARG A 75 6.23 1.43 -12.47
N GLU A 76 7.30 1.83 -11.80
CA GLU A 76 8.50 2.39 -12.44
C GLU A 76 9.13 1.39 -13.41
N VAL A 77 9.28 0.12 -13.00
CA VAL A 77 9.77 -0.94 -13.90
C VAL A 77 8.85 -1.11 -15.12
N LYS A 78 7.54 -1.04 -14.93
CA LYS A 78 6.56 -1.15 -16.02
C LYS A 78 6.66 0.06 -16.97
N GLU A 79 6.79 1.27 -16.44
CA GLU A 79 6.96 2.50 -17.23
C GLU A 79 8.25 2.46 -18.06
N LEU A 80 9.39 2.10 -17.45
CA LEU A 80 10.67 1.92 -18.16
C LEU A 80 10.60 0.86 -19.26
N ARG A 81 9.88 -0.24 -19.02
CA ARG A 81 9.66 -1.27 -20.04
C ARG A 81 8.86 -0.72 -21.22
N PHE A 82 7.78 0.01 -20.96
CA PHE A 82 7.02 0.64 -22.03
C PHE A 82 7.86 1.64 -22.80
N GLU A 83 8.62 2.50 -22.12
CA GLU A 83 9.51 3.46 -22.76
C GLU A 83 10.52 2.78 -23.69
N SER A 84 11.14 1.68 -23.24
CA SER A 84 12.08 0.91 -24.06
C SER A 84 11.42 0.31 -25.31
N ILE A 85 10.20 -0.22 -25.17
CA ILE A 85 9.46 -0.83 -26.28
C ILE A 85 9.03 0.25 -27.27
N THR A 86 8.48 1.36 -26.79
CA THR A 86 8.05 2.49 -27.63
C THR A 86 9.24 3.08 -28.37
N THR A 87 10.35 3.33 -27.68
CA THR A 87 11.57 3.88 -28.32
C THR A 87 12.12 2.92 -29.38
N ALA A 88 12.13 1.62 -29.10
CA ALA A 88 12.55 0.61 -30.09
C ALA A 88 11.58 0.55 -31.28
N ALA A 89 10.27 0.67 -31.05
CA ALA A 89 9.26 0.70 -32.09
C ALA A 89 9.40 1.95 -32.98
N ASP A 90 9.64 3.12 -32.39
CA ASP A 90 9.89 4.36 -33.10
C ASP A 90 11.15 4.25 -33.95
N LEU A 91 12.23 3.70 -33.39
CA LEU A 91 13.47 3.42 -34.12
C LEU A 91 13.23 2.47 -35.30
N MET A 92 12.46 1.40 -35.08
CA MET A 92 12.10 0.45 -36.13
C MET A 92 11.28 1.10 -37.24
N TYR A 93 10.33 1.97 -36.88
CA TYR A 93 9.52 2.73 -37.83
C TYR A 93 10.38 3.65 -38.70
N ILE A 94 11.25 4.47 -38.10
CA ILE A 94 12.11 5.39 -38.85
C ILE A 94 13.19 4.67 -39.66
N SER A 95 13.63 3.49 -39.20
CA SER A 95 14.62 2.67 -39.91
C SER A 95 14.02 1.87 -41.06
N LYS A 96 12.69 1.86 -41.22
CA LYS A 96 12.02 1.18 -42.32
C LYS A 96 12.47 1.79 -43.65
N GLN A 97 12.85 0.95 -44.60
CA GLN A 97 13.36 1.36 -45.92
C GLN A 97 12.45 2.38 -46.62
N SER A 98 11.12 2.20 -46.55
CA SER A 98 10.15 3.16 -47.11
C SER A 98 10.19 4.53 -46.42
N GLU A 99 10.34 4.57 -45.09
CA GLU A 99 10.44 5.82 -44.34
C GLU A 99 11.78 6.51 -44.59
N VAL A 100 12.88 5.74 -44.67
CA VAL A 100 14.20 6.26 -45.03
C VAL A 100 14.18 6.85 -46.44
N ALA A 101 13.62 6.14 -47.42
CA ALA A 101 13.47 6.62 -48.79
C ALA A 101 12.64 7.92 -48.85
N ARG A 102 11.52 7.97 -48.11
CA ARG A 102 10.70 9.19 -47.98
C ARG A 102 11.50 10.35 -47.38
N MET A 103 12.22 10.13 -46.28
CA MET A 103 13.04 11.16 -45.63
C MET A 103 14.17 11.66 -46.53
N VAL A 104 14.78 10.79 -47.33
CA VAL A 104 15.82 11.13 -48.30
C VAL A 104 15.29 12.03 -49.41
N GLN A 105 14.10 11.72 -49.92
CA GLN A 105 13.40 12.55 -50.93
C GLN A 105 13.01 13.91 -50.37
N GLU A 106 12.41 13.96 -49.18
CA GLU A 106 12.03 15.22 -48.50
C GLU A 106 13.24 16.13 -48.25
N LYS A 107 14.37 15.55 -47.85
CA LYS A 107 15.63 16.27 -47.61
C LYS A 107 16.41 16.59 -48.88
N LYS A 108 15.92 16.19 -50.06
CA LYS A 108 16.54 16.43 -51.38
C LYS A 108 18.00 15.99 -51.45
N LEU A 109 18.32 14.83 -50.86
CA LEU A 109 19.69 14.31 -50.78
C LEU A 109 20.19 13.71 -52.10
N GLY A 110 19.35 13.62 -53.14
CA GLY A 110 19.72 13.11 -54.46
C GLY A 110 20.05 11.61 -54.50
N LEU A 111 19.63 10.86 -53.48
CA LEU A 111 19.82 9.41 -53.39
C LEU A 111 18.51 8.71 -53.79
N GLU A 112 18.65 7.66 -54.60
CA GLU A 112 17.54 6.83 -55.09
C GLU A 112 17.70 5.38 -54.62
N GLU A 113 16.59 4.67 -54.48
CA GLU A 113 16.58 3.27 -54.06
C GLU A 113 17.10 2.37 -55.20
N LEU A 114 18.04 1.46 -54.90
CA LEU A 114 18.48 0.47 -55.87
C LEU A 114 17.36 -0.56 -56.09
N VAL A 115 16.73 -0.51 -57.27
CA VAL A 115 15.72 -1.48 -57.71
C VAL A 115 16.39 -2.72 -58.32
N GLU A 116 17.59 -2.57 -58.85
CA GLU A 116 18.35 -3.63 -59.50
C GLU A 116 19.51 -4.13 -58.62
N PRO A 117 19.78 -5.45 -58.58
CA PRO A 117 20.84 -6.02 -57.76
C PRO A 117 22.24 -5.63 -58.29
N PRO A 118 23.24 -5.44 -57.40
CA PRO A 118 24.58 -5.02 -57.81
C PRO A 118 25.30 -6.11 -58.62
N SER A 119 25.95 -5.71 -59.71
CA SER A 119 26.73 -6.60 -60.55
C SER A 119 28.12 -6.85 -59.95
N LYS A 120 28.54 -8.12 -59.90
CA LYS A 120 29.89 -8.50 -59.47
C LYS A 120 30.87 -8.26 -60.62
N ILE A 121 31.80 -7.33 -60.43
CA ILE A 121 32.90 -7.10 -61.39
C ILE A 121 33.89 -8.25 -61.21
N VAL A 122 33.95 -9.15 -62.21
CA VAL A 122 34.98 -10.19 -62.27
C VAL A 122 36.10 -9.66 -63.16
N ILE A 123 37.27 -9.43 -62.58
CA ILE A 123 38.46 -9.04 -63.33
C ILE A 123 39.02 -10.31 -63.96
N GLU A 124 38.82 -10.49 -65.26
CA GLU A 124 39.60 -11.47 -66.02
C GLU A 124 41.03 -10.95 -66.11
N LYS A 125 41.97 -11.67 -65.48
CA LYS A 125 43.39 -11.39 -65.64
C LYS A 125 43.77 -11.71 -67.09
N GLU A 126 44.16 -10.68 -67.84
CA GLU A 126 44.74 -10.85 -69.18
C GLU A 126 45.87 -11.87 -69.12
N LYS A 127 45.81 -12.87 -70.02
CA LYS A 127 46.92 -13.80 -70.23
C LYS A 127 48.07 -13.00 -70.81
N GLU A 128 49.14 -12.84 -70.04
CA GLU A 128 50.45 -12.41 -70.56
C GLU A 128 50.85 -13.35 -71.70
N GLN A 129 51.26 -12.72 -72.82
CA GLN A 129 51.63 -13.35 -74.08
C GLN A 129 52.85 -14.25 -73.96
#